data_AF-A0A3M7TXK3-F1
#
_entry.id   AF-A0A3M7TXK3-F1
#
_cell.length_a   1.000
_cell.length_b   1.000
_cell.length_c   1.000
_cell.angle_alpha   90.00
_cell.angle_beta   90.00
_cell.angle_gamma   90.00
#
_symmetry.space_group_name_H-M   'P 1'
#
loop_
_entity.id
_entity.type
_entity.pdbx_description
1 polymer ?
#
loop_
_entity_poly.entity_id
_entity_poly.type
_entity_poly.pdbx_seq_one_letter_code
_entity_poly.pdbx_strand_id
1 'polypeptide(L)'
;MNVMELLLQLPQQSLARILHHHDNGETERSKQRCIEKVIRRLTDINDRTASIKNLQRCERQLVIFVSMSATAEWASHELAGLVTKSEREHVHHALPVLEKEGWLFPLPMERWIMPDELKKIAGNFLKQSVSMETVTVPAQKPDRHTLLTDLYTFIDEVKVKAYPLTQQKTIGKSQLGSLLRKLEYQEDIPNEKWRFGYGRHFNYYPDRFSLIYDLAHNEGWIQEEERLVVTTKWEEAEEMSVSRLMQRFMLTYVKEYRRALPQLPVLIKILATVLGKDNLALEKETVVSLLYPFTDDYYYDDRSAVIKKRILPMLVHLGYLCEKTFGSETYYSLSSSHLHGNRFFSSLL
;
A
#
# COMPACT_ATOMS: atom_id res chain seq x y z
N MET A 1 -0.27 12.00 -21.25
CA MET A 1 0.62 12.52 -22.30
C MET A 1 1.53 11.39 -22.71
N ASN A 2 1.63 11.12 -24.01
CA ASN A 2 2.49 10.04 -24.49
C ASN A 2 3.96 10.45 -24.59
N VAL A 3 4.87 9.47 -24.71
CA VAL A 3 6.32 9.71 -24.85
C VAL A 3 6.62 10.64 -26.03
N MET A 4 5.98 10.44 -27.19
CA MET A 4 6.26 11.24 -28.39
C MET A 4 5.93 12.73 -28.20
N GLU A 5 4.73 13.03 -27.68
CA GLU A 5 4.28 14.38 -27.35
C GLU A 5 5.27 15.09 -26.42
N LEU A 6 5.76 14.38 -25.40
CA LEU A 6 6.75 14.91 -24.47
C LEU A 6 8.08 15.21 -25.15
N LEU A 7 8.63 14.25 -25.91
CA LEU A 7 9.94 14.41 -26.56
C LEU A 7 9.95 15.56 -27.57
N LEU A 8 8.83 15.84 -28.24
CA LEU A 8 8.68 16.99 -29.13
C LEU A 8 8.80 18.33 -28.39
N GLN A 9 8.31 18.39 -27.16
CA GLN A 9 8.35 19.59 -26.30
C GLN A 9 9.71 19.80 -25.62
N LEU A 10 10.52 18.74 -25.45
CA LEU A 10 11.81 18.85 -24.79
C LEU A 10 12.83 19.67 -25.60
N PRO A 11 13.72 20.43 -24.93
CA PRO A 11 14.88 21.05 -25.56
C PRO A 11 15.82 19.99 -26.13
N GLN A 12 16.51 20.33 -27.23
CA GLN A 12 17.49 19.43 -27.86
C GLN A 12 18.58 18.98 -26.89
N GLN A 13 18.99 19.85 -25.95
CA GLN A 13 20.00 19.53 -24.95
C GLN A 13 19.55 18.39 -24.02
N SER A 14 18.29 18.37 -23.60
CA SER A 14 17.74 17.30 -22.75
C SER A 14 17.71 15.97 -23.51
N LEU A 15 17.27 15.99 -24.78
CA LEU A 15 17.30 14.81 -25.65
C LEU A 15 18.72 14.27 -25.85
N ALA A 16 19.69 15.17 -26.06
CA ALA A 16 21.09 14.80 -26.23
C ALA A 16 21.70 14.19 -24.96
N ARG A 17 21.34 14.68 -23.76
CA ARG A 17 21.79 14.09 -22.48
C ARG A 17 21.30 12.66 -22.30
N ILE A 18 20.03 12.41 -22.57
CA ILE A 18 19.45 11.06 -22.50
C ILE A 18 20.17 10.14 -23.48
N LEU A 19 20.32 10.58 -24.74
CA LEU A 19 20.99 9.78 -25.76
C LEU A 19 22.45 9.48 -25.40
N HIS A 20 23.19 10.48 -24.95
CA HIS A 20 24.60 10.34 -24.57
C HIS A 20 24.78 9.32 -23.44
N HIS A 21 23.84 9.26 -22.49
CA HIS A 21 23.87 8.30 -21.39
C HIS A 21 23.65 6.85 -21.87
N HIS A 22 22.77 6.63 -22.85
CA HIS A 22 22.42 5.28 -23.32
C HIS A 22 23.28 4.76 -24.48
N ASP A 23 23.81 5.63 -25.36
CA ASP A 23 24.57 5.25 -26.56
C ASP A 23 26.07 5.59 -26.44
N ASN A 24 26.67 5.37 -25.26
CA ASN A 24 28.13 5.49 -25.01
C ASN A 24 28.77 6.79 -25.50
N GLY A 25 28.05 7.91 -25.41
CA GLY A 25 28.56 9.22 -25.81
C GLY A 25 28.37 9.60 -27.28
N GLU A 26 27.55 8.87 -28.05
CA GLU A 26 27.15 9.34 -29.39
C GLU A 26 26.47 10.72 -29.34
N THR A 27 26.94 11.64 -30.18
CA THR A 27 26.34 12.98 -30.33
C THR A 27 25.51 13.04 -31.61
N GLU A 28 24.23 13.37 -31.49
CA GLU A 28 23.33 13.62 -32.63
C GLU A 28 22.94 15.11 -32.70
N ARG A 29 23.06 15.71 -33.89
CA ARG A 29 22.84 17.15 -34.10
C ARG A 29 21.45 17.47 -34.61
N SER A 30 20.74 16.50 -35.18
CA SER A 30 19.35 16.67 -35.61
C SER A 30 18.38 16.35 -34.47
N LYS A 31 17.54 17.32 -34.07
CA LYS A 31 16.50 17.10 -33.05
C LYS A 31 15.60 15.92 -33.40
N GLN A 32 15.20 15.80 -34.67
CA GLN A 32 14.34 14.71 -35.13
C GLN A 32 15.02 13.35 -34.97
N ARG A 33 16.29 13.23 -35.36
CA ARG A 33 17.05 11.98 -35.16
C ARG A 33 17.26 11.66 -33.68
N CYS A 34 17.51 12.67 -32.83
CA CYS A 34 17.56 12.46 -31.39
C CYS A 34 16.25 11.87 -30.87
N ILE A 35 15.10 12.43 -31.26
CA ILE A 35 13.79 11.91 -30.86
C ILE A 35 13.60 10.47 -31.32
N GLU A 36 13.92 10.16 -32.57
CA GLU A 36 13.80 8.80 -33.13
C GLU A 36 14.68 7.77 -32.39
N LYS A 37 15.90 8.14 -32.00
CA LYS A 37 16.78 7.25 -31.22
C LYS A 37 16.29 7.11 -29.78
N VAL A 38 15.95 8.22 -29.12
CA VAL A 38 15.48 8.23 -27.73
C VAL A 38 14.18 7.44 -27.60
N ILE A 39 13.20 7.64 -28.49
CA ILE A 39 11.93 6.91 -28.40
C ILE A 39 12.14 5.40 -28.51
N ARG A 40 12.98 4.93 -29.44
CA ARG A 40 13.30 3.50 -29.58
C ARG A 40 13.81 2.91 -28.27
N ARG A 41 14.72 3.62 -27.59
CA ARG A 41 15.27 3.21 -26.28
C ARG A 41 14.24 3.23 -25.16
N LEU A 42 13.42 4.28 -25.08
CA LEU A 42 12.40 4.41 -24.05
C LEU A 42 11.27 3.38 -24.22
N THR A 43 11.03 2.92 -25.45
CA THR A 43 10.03 1.89 -25.73
C THR A 43 10.55 0.45 -25.64
N ASP A 44 11.86 0.24 -25.51
CA ASP A 44 12.44 -1.10 -25.35
C ASP A 44 12.16 -1.64 -23.94
N ILE A 45 11.22 -2.58 -23.85
CA ILE A 45 10.77 -3.16 -22.57
C ILE A 45 11.91 -3.86 -21.83
N ASN A 46 12.84 -4.51 -22.54
CA ASN A 46 13.94 -5.25 -21.92
C ASN A 46 14.95 -4.29 -21.30
N ASP A 47 15.37 -3.28 -22.07
CA ASP A 47 16.27 -2.22 -21.59
C ASP A 47 15.66 -1.48 -20.39
N ARG A 48 14.36 -1.14 -20.46
CA ARG A 48 13.65 -0.48 -19.37
C ARG A 48 13.54 -1.36 -18.12
N THR A 49 13.24 -2.64 -18.29
CA THR A 49 13.17 -3.61 -17.19
C THR A 49 14.53 -3.77 -16.51
N ALA A 50 15.61 -3.81 -17.28
CA ALA A 50 16.98 -3.85 -16.76
C ALA A 50 17.33 -2.55 -16.02
N SER A 51 16.96 -1.38 -16.56
CA SER A 51 17.16 -0.07 -15.91
C SER A 51 16.54 -0.05 -14.51
N ILE A 52 15.26 -0.46 -14.35
CA ILE A 52 14.59 -0.47 -13.03
C ILE A 52 15.33 -1.35 -12.00
N LYS A 53 15.88 -2.49 -12.42
CA LYS A 53 16.65 -3.39 -11.53
C LYS A 53 17.94 -2.74 -11.02
N ASN A 54 18.55 -1.86 -11.81
CA ASN A 54 19.80 -1.18 -11.49
C ASN A 54 19.59 0.16 -10.75
N LEU A 55 18.36 0.69 -10.72
CA LEU A 55 18.01 1.86 -9.92
C LEU A 55 18.25 1.61 -8.43
N GLN A 56 18.78 2.62 -7.73
CA GLN A 56 18.85 2.58 -6.27
C GLN A 56 17.43 2.71 -5.67
N ARG A 57 17.36 2.63 -4.34
CA ARG A 57 16.10 2.51 -3.63
C ARG A 57 15.19 3.72 -3.87
N CYS A 58 15.70 4.94 -3.72
CA CYS A 58 14.92 6.16 -3.96
C CYS A 58 14.39 6.25 -5.39
N GLU A 59 15.25 6.04 -6.40
CA GLU A 59 14.85 6.10 -7.81
C GLU A 59 13.78 5.05 -8.14
N ARG A 60 13.96 3.82 -7.64
CA ARG A 60 13.00 2.73 -7.84
C ARG A 60 11.65 3.05 -7.21
N GLN A 61 11.63 3.59 -5.99
CA GLN A 61 10.39 4.01 -5.34
C GLN A 61 9.67 5.08 -6.16
N LEU A 62 10.37 6.11 -6.62
CA LEU A 62 9.78 7.16 -7.46
C LEU A 62 9.18 6.60 -8.74
N VAL A 63 9.91 5.74 -9.47
CA VAL A 63 9.42 5.13 -10.71
C VAL A 63 8.14 4.33 -10.45
N ILE A 64 8.15 3.45 -9.45
CA ILE A 64 7.00 2.59 -9.15
C ILE A 64 5.83 3.41 -8.63
N PHE A 65 6.02 4.34 -7.70
CA PHE A 65 4.94 5.10 -7.09
C PHE A 65 4.30 6.07 -8.09
N VAL A 66 5.10 6.76 -8.91
CA VAL A 66 4.57 7.64 -9.97
C VAL A 66 3.85 6.83 -11.04
N SER A 67 4.35 5.64 -11.41
CA SER A 67 3.66 4.74 -12.36
C SER A 67 2.28 4.31 -11.90
N MET A 68 2.09 4.24 -10.58
CA MET A 68 0.85 3.83 -9.94
C MET A 68 -0.08 5.00 -9.66
N SER A 69 0.32 6.25 -9.87
CA SER A 69 -0.56 7.38 -9.62
C SER A 69 -1.32 7.84 -10.87
N ALA A 70 -2.55 8.29 -10.65
CA ALA A 70 -3.36 8.98 -11.64
C ALA A 70 -2.83 10.40 -11.94
N THR A 71 -2.07 11.00 -11.03
CA THR A 71 -1.50 12.33 -11.20
C THR A 71 -0.53 12.36 -12.39
N ALA A 72 -0.75 13.32 -13.29
CA ALA A 72 0.07 13.49 -14.49
C ALA A 72 1.40 14.19 -14.17
N GLU A 73 1.36 15.25 -13.36
CA GLU A 73 2.48 16.13 -13.06
C GLU A 73 2.73 16.23 -11.56
N TRP A 74 3.99 16.38 -11.17
CA TRP A 74 4.40 16.41 -9.77
C TRP A 74 5.36 17.55 -9.51
N ALA A 75 5.13 18.33 -8.47
CA ALA A 75 6.17 19.17 -7.91
C ALA A 75 7.21 18.33 -7.16
N SER A 76 8.45 18.81 -7.09
CA SER A 76 9.55 18.09 -6.42
C SER A 76 9.25 17.72 -4.96
N HIS A 77 8.55 18.59 -4.21
CA HIS A 77 8.17 18.33 -2.83
C HIS A 77 7.06 17.26 -2.70
N GLU A 78 6.18 17.13 -3.70
CA GLU A 78 5.16 16.08 -3.75
C GLU A 78 5.81 14.72 -3.99
N LEU A 79 6.81 14.65 -4.88
CA LEU A 79 7.62 13.44 -5.10
C LEU A 79 8.34 12.99 -3.83
N ALA A 80 8.85 13.93 -3.02
CA ALA A 80 9.42 13.60 -1.71
C ALA A 80 8.38 13.07 -0.72
N GLY A 81 7.11 13.45 -0.88
CA GLY A 81 6.00 12.90 -0.11
C GLY A 81 5.67 11.44 -0.47
N LEU A 82 5.99 11.00 -1.70
CA LEU A 82 5.70 9.64 -2.16
C LEU A 82 6.63 8.59 -1.55
N VAL A 83 7.93 8.90 -1.47
CA VAL A 83 8.94 7.93 -1.03
C VAL A 83 8.87 7.65 0.47
N THR A 84 9.52 6.56 0.89
CA THR A 84 9.73 6.22 2.30
C THR A 84 10.47 7.34 3.04
N LYS A 85 10.24 7.47 4.35
CA LYS A 85 10.80 8.57 5.15
C LYS A 85 12.31 8.64 5.06
N SER A 86 12.99 7.49 5.06
CA SER A 86 14.45 7.39 4.93
C SER A 86 15.00 7.84 3.57
N GLU A 87 14.17 7.93 2.54
CA GLU A 87 14.59 8.26 1.17
C GLU A 87 14.28 9.70 0.78
N ARG A 88 13.56 10.46 1.62
CA ARG A 88 13.08 11.81 1.28
C ARG A 88 14.20 12.79 0.91
N GLU A 89 15.31 12.72 1.63
CA GLU A 89 16.46 13.60 1.41
C GLU A 89 17.21 13.26 0.10
N HIS A 90 17.10 12.03 -0.39
CA HIS A 90 17.75 11.57 -1.61
C HIS A 90 17.00 11.95 -2.89
N VAL A 91 15.76 12.43 -2.78
CA VAL A 91 14.90 12.74 -3.94
C VAL A 91 15.57 13.76 -4.87
N HIS A 92 16.17 14.81 -4.33
CA HIS A 92 16.86 15.81 -5.15
C HIS A 92 18.02 15.23 -5.98
N HIS A 93 18.69 14.20 -5.49
CA HIS A 93 19.74 13.48 -6.23
C HIS A 93 19.19 12.44 -7.20
N ALA A 94 18.05 11.82 -6.87
CA ALA A 94 17.38 10.83 -7.70
C ALA A 94 16.78 11.44 -8.99
N LEU A 95 16.26 12.67 -8.94
CA LEU A 95 15.57 13.27 -10.11
C LEU A 95 16.47 13.45 -11.35
N PRO A 96 17.70 14.01 -11.24
CA PRO A 96 18.61 14.07 -12.39
C PRO A 96 19.04 12.69 -12.91
N VAL A 97 19.10 11.68 -12.05
CA VAL A 97 19.39 10.29 -12.46
C VAL A 97 18.22 9.76 -13.27
N LEU A 98 16.98 9.94 -12.78
CA LEU A 98 15.76 9.52 -13.48
C LEU A 98 15.53 10.28 -14.79
N GLU A 99 15.96 11.55 -14.88
CA GLU A 99 15.97 12.30 -16.14
C GLU A 99 16.92 11.67 -17.16
N LYS A 100 18.16 11.40 -16.76
CA LYS A 100 19.17 10.77 -17.64
C LYS A 100 18.77 9.37 -18.06
N GLU A 101 18.23 8.59 -17.13
CA GLU A 101 17.68 7.27 -17.40
C GLU A 101 16.42 7.35 -18.30
N GLY A 102 15.73 8.49 -18.34
CA GLY A 102 14.56 8.71 -19.19
C GLY A 102 13.25 8.19 -18.59
N TRP A 103 13.14 8.18 -17.26
CA TRP A 103 11.93 7.78 -16.53
C TRP A 103 11.05 8.98 -16.12
N LEU A 104 11.66 10.06 -15.68
CA LEU A 104 11.00 11.30 -15.29
C LEU A 104 11.57 12.46 -16.06
N PHE A 105 10.72 13.41 -16.46
CA PHE A 105 11.14 14.53 -17.28
C PHE A 105 10.75 15.84 -16.62
N PRO A 106 11.65 16.84 -16.58
CA PRO A 106 11.35 18.13 -16.02
C PRO A 106 10.40 18.91 -16.95
N LEU A 107 9.46 19.62 -16.33
CA LEU A 107 8.56 20.59 -16.92
C LEU A 107 8.86 21.98 -16.34
N PRO A 108 8.32 23.06 -16.94
CA PRO A 108 8.40 24.39 -16.33
C PRO A 108 7.89 24.41 -14.88
N MET A 109 8.36 25.38 -14.09
CA MET A 109 7.97 25.56 -12.68
C MET A 109 8.36 24.37 -11.75
N GLU A 110 9.51 23.75 -12.00
CA GLU A 110 10.06 22.65 -11.18
C GLU A 110 9.10 21.45 -11.02
N ARG A 111 8.32 21.20 -12.07
CA ARG A 111 7.41 20.06 -12.17
C ARG A 111 8.07 18.91 -12.91
N TRP A 112 7.53 17.71 -12.71
CA TRP A 112 8.02 16.47 -13.29
C TRP A 112 6.87 15.65 -13.83
N ILE A 113 7.11 14.94 -14.92
CA ILE A 113 6.13 14.06 -15.56
C ILE A 113 6.75 12.72 -15.94
N MET A 114 5.94 11.66 -15.78
CA MET A 114 6.20 10.34 -16.36
C MET A 114 5.16 10.08 -17.45
N PRO A 115 5.56 9.91 -18.72
CA PRO A 115 4.66 9.48 -19.79
C PRO A 115 3.89 8.21 -19.49
N ASP A 116 2.68 8.11 -20.01
CA ASP A 116 1.77 6.99 -19.73
C ASP A 116 2.33 5.63 -20.20
N GLU A 117 3.10 5.61 -21.30
CA GLU A 117 3.78 4.40 -21.75
C GLU A 117 4.83 3.91 -20.75
N LEU A 118 5.60 4.83 -20.15
CA LEU A 118 6.59 4.48 -19.14
C LEU A 118 5.93 4.01 -17.85
N LYS A 119 4.81 4.64 -17.45
CA LYS A 119 3.99 4.16 -16.33
C LYS A 119 3.55 2.70 -16.56
N LYS A 120 3.09 2.37 -17.78
CA LYS A 120 2.70 1.00 -18.14
C LYS A 120 3.87 0.02 -18.08
N ILE A 121 5.05 0.40 -18.57
CA ILE A 121 6.25 -0.44 -18.53
C ILE A 121 6.66 -0.72 -17.09
N ALA A 122 6.72 0.29 -16.23
CA ALA A 122 7.03 0.13 -14.80
C ALA A 122 5.99 -0.73 -14.06
N GLY A 123 4.71 -0.59 -14.37
CA GLY A 123 3.67 -1.47 -13.83
C GLY A 123 3.81 -2.93 -14.28
N ASN A 124 4.22 -3.15 -15.54
CA ASN A 124 4.46 -4.49 -16.07
C ASN A 124 5.71 -5.14 -15.47
N PHE A 125 6.74 -4.35 -15.17
CA PHE A 125 7.94 -4.83 -14.48
C PHE A 125 7.59 -5.54 -13.17
N LEU A 126 6.70 -4.97 -12.35
CA LEU A 126 6.28 -5.60 -11.09
C LEU A 126 5.62 -6.97 -11.31
N LYS A 127 4.76 -7.09 -12.33
CA LYS A 127 4.10 -8.36 -12.66
C LYS A 127 5.11 -9.42 -13.10
N GLN A 128 6.13 -9.02 -13.85
CA GLN A 128 7.20 -9.92 -14.31
C GLN A 128 8.19 -10.26 -13.20
N SER A 129 8.38 -9.38 -12.21
CA SER A 129 9.35 -9.57 -11.14
C SER A 129 9.09 -10.80 -10.26
N VAL A 130 7.86 -11.33 -10.28
CA VAL A 130 7.45 -12.49 -9.48
C VAL A 130 7.09 -13.72 -10.31
N SER A 131 7.18 -13.66 -11.65
CA SER A 131 6.55 -14.67 -12.53
C SER A 131 7.13 -16.08 -12.43
N MET A 132 8.32 -16.25 -11.83
CA MET A 132 8.94 -17.56 -11.60
C MET A 132 8.56 -18.19 -10.24
N GLU A 133 7.89 -17.43 -9.36
CA GLU A 133 7.60 -17.82 -7.97
C GLU A 133 6.10 -17.90 -7.69
N THR A 134 5.28 -18.00 -8.75
CA THR A 134 3.81 -18.03 -8.64
C THR A 134 3.27 -19.45 -8.61
N VAL A 135 2.33 -19.69 -7.71
CA VAL A 135 1.52 -20.92 -7.68
C VAL A 135 0.07 -20.56 -7.98
N THR A 136 -0.63 -21.44 -8.69
CA THR A 136 -2.07 -21.29 -8.89
C THR A 136 -2.81 -21.91 -7.72
N VAL A 137 -3.44 -21.07 -6.89
CA VAL A 137 -4.25 -21.49 -5.77
C VAL A 137 -5.70 -21.07 -6.05
N PRO A 138 -6.68 -21.99 -6.03
CA PRO A 138 -8.08 -21.63 -6.27
C PRO A 138 -8.51 -20.48 -5.35
N ALA A 139 -8.92 -19.38 -5.96
CA ALA A 139 -9.45 -18.21 -5.30
C ALA A 139 -10.68 -18.64 -4.51
N GLN A 140 -10.58 -18.56 -3.18
CA GLN A 140 -11.71 -18.80 -2.31
C GLN A 140 -12.40 -17.48 -2.04
N LYS A 141 -13.72 -17.54 -1.95
CA LYS A 141 -14.45 -16.47 -1.28
C LYS A 141 -13.94 -16.42 0.15
N PRO A 142 -13.70 -15.23 0.74
CA PRO A 142 -13.49 -15.14 2.17
C PRO A 142 -14.68 -15.80 2.83
N ASP A 143 -14.43 -16.93 3.49
CA ASP A 143 -15.46 -17.90 3.87
C ASP A 143 -16.49 -17.25 4.81
N ARG A 144 -16.06 -16.23 5.57
CA ARG A 144 -16.86 -15.33 6.40
C ARG A 144 -16.21 -13.96 6.54
N HIS A 145 -17.02 -12.92 6.69
CA HIS A 145 -16.56 -11.61 7.13
C HIS A 145 -16.38 -11.60 8.66
N THR A 146 -15.45 -12.42 9.17
CA THR A 146 -15.21 -12.58 10.62
C THR A 146 -15.00 -11.23 11.32
N LEU A 147 -14.33 -10.29 10.66
CA LEU A 147 -14.11 -8.93 11.20
C LEU A 147 -15.42 -8.19 11.45
N LEU A 148 -16.41 -8.39 10.57
CA LEU A 148 -17.73 -7.82 10.72
C LEU A 148 -18.50 -8.52 11.83
N THR A 149 -18.47 -9.85 11.91
CA THR A 149 -19.06 -10.62 13.03
C THR A 149 -18.56 -10.09 14.37
N ASP A 150 -17.26 -9.84 14.47
CA ASP A 150 -16.63 -9.35 15.71
C ASP A 150 -17.01 -7.90 16.02
N LEU A 151 -17.24 -7.05 15.02
CA LEU A 151 -17.78 -5.71 15.23
C LEU A 151 -19.17 -5.77 15.87
N TYR A 152 -20.10 -6.56 15.31
CA TYR A 152 -21.43 -6.72 15.90
C TYR A 152 -21.35 -7.28 17.32
N THR A 153 -20.55 -8.33 17.52
CA THR A 153 -20.31 -8.95 18.84
C THR A 153 -19.79 -7.92 19.85
N PHE A 154 -18.84 -7.09 19.44
CA PHE A 154 -18.30 -6.03 20.27
C PHE A 154 -19.37 -5.00 20.64
N ILE A 155 -20.12 -4.48 19.66
CA ILE A 155 -21.16 -3.48 19.90
C ILE A 155 -22.24 -4.02 20.84
N ASP A 156 -22.70 -5.25 20.64
CA ASP A 156 -23.71 -5.88 21.50
C ASP A 156 -23.20 -6.06 22.94
N GLU A 157 -21.93 -6.44 23.12
CA GLU A 157 -21.31 -6.51 24.44
C GLU A 157 -21.23 -5.14 25.11
N VAL A 158 -20.97 -4.07 24.37
CA VAL A 158 -20.95 -2.69 24.91
C VAL A 158 -22.38 -2.26 25.29
N LYS A 159 -23.40 -2.54 24.46
CA LYS A 159 -24.81 -2.24 24.77
C LYS A 159 -25.24 -2.87 26.11
N VAL A 160 -24.84 -4.13 26.35
CA VAL A 160 -25.24 -4.88 27.55
C VAL A 160 -24.43 -4.47 28.78
N LYS A 161 -23.11 -4.36 28.66
CA LYS A 161 -22.23 -4.19 29.83
C LYS A 161 -21.90 -2.76 30.17
N ALA A 162 -21.95 -1.85 29.20
CA ALA A 162 -21.51 -0.46 29.32
C ALA A 162 -20.16 -0.36 30.07
N TYR A 163 -19.10 -0.91 29.45
CA TYR A 163 -17.81 -1.14 30.11
C TYR A 163 -17.28 0.12 30.80
N PRO A 164 -16.98 0.09 32.11
CA PRO A 164 -16.29 1.20 32.76
C PRO A 164 -14.92 1.40 32.14
N LEU A 165 -14.59 2.63 31.81
CA LEU A 165 -13.30 2.98 31.22
C LEU A 165 -12.28 3.32 32.31
N THR A 166 -11.03 2.99 32.06
CA THR A 166 -9.90 3.45 32.87
C THR A 166 -9.67 4.95 32.67
N GLN A 167 -8.77 5.53 33.46
CA GLN A 167 -8.32 6.92 33.25
C GLN A 167 -7.70 7.14 31.86
N GLN A 168 -7.14 6.09 31.26
CA GLN A 168 -6.57 6.09 29.91
C GLN A 168 -7.63 5.87 28.83
N LYS A 169 -8.93 5.90 29.18
CA LYS A 169 -10.07 5.65 28.28
C LYS A 169 -10.04 4.26 27.63
N THR A 170 -9.52 3.26 28.34
CA THR A 170 -9.48 1.86 27.89
C THR A 170 -10.37 0.95 28.70
N ILE A 171 -10.79 -0.17 28.12
CA ILE A 171 -11.47 -1.26 28.83
C ILE A 171 -10.45 -1.95 29.74
N GLY A 172 -10.81 -2.16 31.00
CA GLY A 172 -9.92 -2.83 31.97
C GLY A 172 -9.50 -4.23 31.50
N LYS A 173 -8.24 -4.63 31.77
CA LYS A 173 -7.62 -5.85 31.25
C LYS A 173 -8.47 -7.12 31.41
N SER A 174 -9.09 -7.30 32.57
CA SER A 174 -9.97 -8.46 32.84
C SER A 174 -11.22 -8.46 31.96
N GLN A 175 -11.86 -7.30 31.81
CA GLN A 175 -13.05 -7.13 30.99
C GLN A 175 -12.72 -7.27 29.50
N LEU A 176 -11.60 -6.68 29.06
CA LEU A 176 -11.07 -6.84 27.70
C LEU A 176 -10.81 -8.32 27.39
N GLY A 177 -10.15 -9.06 28.29
CA GLY A 177 -9.91 -10.49 28.07
C GLY A 177 -11.19 -11.31 27.99
N SER A 178 -12.23 -10.95 28.74
CA SER A 178 -13.55 -11.58 28.59
C SER A 178 -14.24 -11.22 27.28
N LEU A 179 -14.07 -10.00 26.78
CA LEU A 179 -14.61 -9.55 25.51
C LEU A 179 -13.91 -10.27 24.34
N LEU A 180 -12.57 -10.29 24.33
CA LEU A 180 -11.78 -10.92 23.27
C LEU A 180 -12.09 -12.42 23.12
N ARG A 181 -12.38 -13.13 24.22
CA ARG A 181 -12.80 -14.54 24.17
C ARG A 181 -14.17 -14.78 23.54
N LYS A 182 -15.01 -13.75 23.41
CA LYS A 182 -16.33 -13.85 22.76
C LYS A 182 -16.26 -13.60 21.26
N LEU A 183 -15.20 -12.95 20.79
CA LEU A 183 -14.99 -12.71 19.36
C LEU A 183 -14.76 -14.05 18.65
N GLU A 184 -15.20 -14.13 17.40
CA GLU A 184 -14.97 -15.29 16.53
C GLU A 184 -13.47 -15.48 16.29
N TYR A 185 -12.71 -14.38 16.18
CA TYR A 185 -11.26 -14.42 16.20
C TYR A 185 -10.71 -13.96 17.55
N GLN A 186 -10.17 -14.91 18.28
CA GLN A 186 -9.61 -14.67 19.61
C GLN A 186 -8.19 -14.12 19.48
N GLU A 187 -7.98 -12.92 20.00
CA GLU A 187 -6.66 -12.31 20.16
C GLU A 187 -6.25 -12.29 21.62
N ASP A 188 -4.96 -12.48 21.87
CA ASP A 188 -4.39 -12.29 23.19
C ASP A 188 -4.21 -10.80 23.50
N ILE A 189 -4.42 -10.44 24.76
CA ILE A 189 -4.09 -9.09 25.22
C ILE A 189 -2.59 -8.89 25.06
N PRO A 190 -2.17 -7.77 24.45
CA PRO A 190 -0.77 -7.36 24.42
C PRO A 190 -0.04 -7.56 25.76
N ASN A 191 1.02 -8.37 25.76
CA ASN A 191 1.91 -8.54 26.91
C ASN A 191 3.13 -7.62 26.86
N GLU A 192 3.51 -7.17 25.66
CA GLU A 192 4.68 -6.33 25.43
C GLU A 192 4.37 -4.86 25.74
N LYS A 193 5.21 -4.21 26.55
CA LYS A 193 5.12 -2.76 26.82
C LYS A 193 5.48 -1.91 25.60
N TRP A 194 6.26 -2.45 24.68
CA TRP A 194 6.82 -1.75 23.52
C TRP A 194 6.25 -2.33 22.24
N ARG A 195 5.00 -1.98 22.00
CA ARG A 195 4.38 -2.20 20.71
C ARG A 195 4.45 -0.90 19.95
N PHE A 196 4.34 -1.01 18.65
CA PHE A 196 3.68 0.01 17.90
C PHE A 196 2.50 -0.68 17.20
N GLY A 197 1.40 0.01 17.19
CA GLY A 197 0.18 -0.37 16.51
C GLY A 197 -0.55 0.92 16.24
N TYR A 198 -1.57 0.84 15.42
CA TYR A 198 -2.02 2.00 14.70
C TYR A 198 -3.50 2.14 14.97
N GLY A 199 -3.79 3.03 15.91
CA GLY A 199 -5.07 3.12 16.58
C GLY A 199 -4.97 3.84 17.91
N ARG A 200 -6.11 4.27 18.48
CA ARG A 200 -6.13 5.12 19.69
C ARG A 200 -5.49 4.43 20.89
N HIS A 201 -5.71 3.11 21.01
CA HIS A 201 -5.37 2.32 22.19
C HIS A 201 -4.48 1.12 21.89
N PHE A 202 -3.61 1.22 20.88
CA PHE A 202 -2.79 0.11 20.38
C PHE A 202 -1.86 -0.56 21.41
N ASN A 203 -1.51 0.15 22.50
CA ASN A 203 -0.71 -0.41 23.60
C ASN A 203 -1.52 -1.35 24.50
N TYR A 204 -2.84 -1.23 24.48
CA TYR A 204 -3.75 -1.93 25.36
C TYR A 204 -4.56 -3.00 24.64
N TYR A 205 -4.81 -2.79 23.35
CA TYR A 205 -5.65 -3.64 22.51
C TYR A 205 -4.82 -4.37 21.46
N PRO A 206 -5.19 -5.61 21.10
CA PRO A 206 -4.54 -6.31 20.00
C PRO A 206 -4.91 -5.68 18.65
N ASP A 207 -4.20 -6.05 17.58
CA ASP A 207 -4.16 -5.25 16.35
C ASP A 207 -5.53 -5.25 15.64
N ARG A 208 -6.22 -6.39 15.55
CA ARG A 208 -7.52 -6.47 14.89
C ARG A 208 -8.63 -5.85 15.73
N PHE A 209 -8.67 -6.10 17.04
CA PHE A 209 -9.62 -5.45 17.92
C PHE A 209 -9.44 -3.92 17.95
N SER A 210 -8.20 -3.42 17.89
CA SER A 210 -7.92 -1.98 17.79
C SER A 210 -8.59 -1.38 16.57
N LEU A 211 -8.47 -2.03 15.40
CA LEU A 211 -9.12 -1.56 14.19
C LEU A 211 -10.65 -1.52 14.31
N ILE A 212 -11.27 -2.53 14.93
CA ILE A 212 -12.71 -2.56 15.22
C ILE A 212 -13.10 -1.37 16.12
N TYR A 213 -12.35 -1.18 17.21
CA TYR A 213 -12.58 -0.13 18.18
C TYR A 213 -12.48 1.25 17.53
N ASP A 214 -11.41 1.50 16.77
CA ASP A 214 -11.15 2.78 16.13
C ASP A 214 -12.16 3.09 15.03
N LEU A 215 -12.59 2.09 14.26
CA LEU A 215 -13.70 2.27 13.31
C LEU A 215 -14.96 2.70 14.05
N ALA A 216 -15.38 1.95 15.07
CA ALA A 216 -16.59 2.24 15.82
C ALA A 216 -16.54 3.62 16.48
N HIS A 217 -15.37 4.01 17.02
CA HIS A 217 -15.17 5.33 17.60
C HIS A 217 -15.19 6.43 16.53
N ASN A 218 -14.47 6.25 15.41
CA ASN A 218 -14.36 7.27 14.35
C ASN A 218 -15.68 7.54 13.65
N GLU A 219 -16.53 6.51 13.49
CA GLU A 219 -17.88 6.65 12.96
C GLU A 219 -18.88 7.17 14.01
N GLY A 220 -18.44 7.25 15.28
CA GLY A 220 -19.25 7.69 16.39
C GLY A 220 -20.30 6.68 16.83
N TRP A 221 -20.13 5.40 16.51
CA TRP A 221 -21.00 4.29 16.97
C TRP A 221 -20.81 4.01 18.45
N ILE A 222 -19.63 4.32 18.99
CA ILE A 222 -19.34 4.28 20.42
C ILE A 222 -18.82 5.64 20.90
N GLN A 223 -19.02 5.92 22.19
CA GLN A 223 -18.53 7.13 22.85
C GLN A 223 -17.82 6.79 24.17
N GLU A 224 -16.68 7.46 24.39
CA GLU A 224 -15.78 7.27 25.54
C GLU A 224 -16.11 8.24 26.70
N GLU A 225 -17.11 7.93 27.54
CA GLU A 225 -17.44 8.74 28.73
C GLU A 225 -16.78 8.19 30.00
N GLU A 226 -17.47 8.15 31.15
CA GLU A 226 -17.06 7.30 32.28
C GLU A 226 -17.17 5.81 31.93
N ARG A 227 -18.07 5.50 30.99
CA ARG A 227 -18.30 4.18 30.44
C ARG A 227 -18.24 4.25 28.93
N LEU A 228 -17.94 3.12 28.32
CA LEU A 228 -18.09 2.93 26.89
C LEU A 228 -19.56 2.68 26.60
N VAL A 229 -20.16 3.55 25.78
CA VAL A 229 -21.58 3.48 25.43
C VAL A 229 -21.74 3.43 23.91
N VAL A 230 -22.80 2.76 23.45
CA VAL A 230 -23.19 2.74 22.03
C VAL A 230 -24.12 3.91 21.77
N THR A 231 -23.92 4.62 20.67
CA THR A 231 -24.74 5.77 20.28
C THR A 231 -25.86 5.34 19.34
N THR A 232 -26.83 6.23 19.12
CA THR A 232 -27.92 6.01 18.15
C THR A 232 -27.41 5.92 16.70
N LYS A 233 -26.20 6.42 16.40
CA LYS A 233 -25.61 6.30 15.05
C LYS A 233 -25.32 4.86 14.63
N TRP A 234 -25.26 3.93 15.59
CA TRP A 234 -25.11 2.52 15.28
C TRP A 234 -26.33 1.95 14.54
N GLU A 235 -27.54 2.46 14.79
CA GLU A 235 -28.77 2.01 14.12
C GLU A 235 -28.67 2.22 12.59
N GLU A 236 -28.14 3.36 12.15
CA GLU A 236 -27.86 3.62 10.73
C GLU A 236 -26.76 2.70 10.16
N ALA A 237 -25.83 2.25 11.00
CA ALA A 237 -24.76 1.34 10.61
C ALA A 237 -25.27 -0.09 10.39
N GLU A 238 -26.27 -0.52 11.17
CA GLU A 238 -26.92 -1.83 11.03
C GLU A 238 -27.60 -2.00 9.67
N GLU A 239 -28.06 -0.90 9.07
CA GLU A 239 -28.64 -0.88 7.73
C GLU A 239 -27.60 -0.83 6.60
N MET A 240 -26.31 -0.63 6.90
CA MET A 240 -25.28 -0.55 5.88
C MET A 240 -25.01 -1.92 5.26
N SER A 241 -24.79 -1.93 3.94
CA SER A 241 -24.34 -3.15 3.27
C SER A 241 -22.96 -3.59 3.76
N VAL A 242 -22.74 -4.91 3.77
CA VAL A 242 -21.45 -5.53 4.12
C VAL A 242 -20.28 -4.88 3.36
N SER A 243 -20.44 -4.67 2.05
CA SER A 243 -19.40 -4.03 1.24
C SER A 243 -19.05 -2.62 1.70
N ARG A 244 -20.03 -1.84 2.15
CA ARG A 244 -19.81 -0.48 2.66
C ARG A 244 -19.09 -0.50 4.01
N LEU A 245 -19.44 -1.42 4.89
CA LEU A 245 -18.75 -1.60 6.17
C LEU A 245 -17.30 -2.06 5.97
N MET A 246 -17.06 -3.02 5.09
CA MET A 246 -15.70 -3.47 4.74
C MET A 246 -14.87 -2.34 4.10
N GLN A 247 -15.49 -1.48 3.28
CA GLN A 247 -14.85 -0.27 2.78
C GLN A 247 -14.44 0.66 3.92
N ARG A 248 -15.29 0.91 4.92
CA ARG A 248 -14.94 1.75 6.07
C ARG A 248 -13.80 1.16 6.90
N PHE A 249 -13.76 -0.17 7.05
CA PHE A 249 -12.62 -0.85 7.67
C PHE A 249 -11.31 -0.59 6.92
N MET A 250 -11.29 -0.79 5.60
CA MET A 250 -10.11 -0.53 4.77
C MET A 250 -9.65 0.93 4.86
N LEU A 251 -10.59 1.88 4.83
CA LEU A 251 -10.29 3.31 4.97
C LEU A 251 -9.73 3.66 6.35
N THR A 252 -10.31 3.08 7.40
CA THR A 252 -9.84 3.26 8.78
C THR A 252 -8.44 2.71 8.94
N TYR A 253 -8.18 1.51 8.44
CA TYR A 253 -6.84 0.91 8.42
C TYR A 253 -5.82 1.83 7.75
N VAL A 254 -6.10 2.30 6.53
CA VAL A 254 -5.19 3.23 5.82
C VAL A 254 -4.99 4.53 6.58
N LYS A 255 -6.04 5.10 7.17
CA LYS A 255 -6.00 6.37 7.90
C LYS A 255 -5.17 6.27 9.17
N GLU A 256 -5.44 5.28 10.02
CA GLU A 256 -4.76 5.11 11.31
C GLU A 256 -3.28 4.75 11.11
N TYR A 257 -2.95 4.00 10.06
CA TYR A 257 -1.58 3.59 9.75
C TYR A 257 -0.77 4.67 9.02
N ARG A 258 -1.40 5.71 8.46
CA ARG A 258 -0.74 6.73 7.62
C ARG A 258 0.47 7.39 8.28
N ARG A 259 0.42 7.63 9.60
CA ARG A 259 1.53 8.30 10.32
C ARG A 259 2.81 7.48 10.28
N ALA A 260 2.68 6.16 10.35
CA ALA A 260 3.81 5.25 10.47
C ALA A 260 4.20 4.62 9.13
N LEU A 261 3.20 4.26 8.33
CA LEU A 261 3.35 3.68 7.00
C LEU A 261 2.62 4.56 5.99
N PRO A 262 3.12 5.77 5.68
CA PRO A 262 2.50 6.63 4.67
C PRO A 262 2.31 5.96 3.31
N GLN A 263 3.19 4.99 2.98
CA GLN A 263 3.23 4.28 1.70
C GLN A 263 2.20 3.14 1.63
N LEU A 264 1.49 2.83 2.72
CA LEU A 264 0.56 1.70 2.79
C LEU A 264 -0.44 1.62 1.62
N PRO A 265 -1.08 2.72 1.15
CA PRO A 265 -1.96 2.66 -0.02
C PRO A 265 -1.27 2.15 -1.27
N VAL A 266 -0.02 2.56 -1.49
CA VAL A 266 0.77 2.12 -2.66
C VAL A 266 1.23 0.68 -2.50
N LEU A 267 1.62 0.24 -1.29
CA LEU A 267 1.95 -1.17 -1.02
C LEU A 267 0.77 -2.09 -1.33
N ILE A 268 -0.44 -1.69 -0.94
CA ILE A 268 -1.67 -2.43 -1.26
C ILE A 268 -1.89 -2.47 -2.78
N LYS A 269 -1.62 -1.36 -3.48
CA LYS A 269 -1.72 -1.30 -4.95
C LYS A 269 -0.66 -2.14 -5.66
N ILE A 270 0.55 -2.27 -5.11
CA ILE A 270 1.59 -3.19 -5.60
C ILE A 270 1.08 -4.63 -5.51
N LEU A 271 0.55 -5.03 -4.34
CA LEU A 271 -0.07 -6.34 -4.18
C LEU A 271 -1.21 -6.57 -5.17
N ALA A 272 -2.11 -5.59 -5.33
CA ALA A 272 -3.21 -5.64 -6.29
C ALA A 272 -2.73 -5.86 -7.73
N THR A 273 -1.65 -5.16 -8.11
CA THR A 273 -1.10 -5.18 -9.46
C THR A 273 -0.46 -6.52 -9.78
N VAL A 274 0.24 -7.10 -8.79
CA VAL A 274 0.97 -8.35 -8.94
C VAL A 274 0.06 -9.57 -8.82
N LEU A 275 -0.79 -9.61 -7.79
CA LEU A 275 -1.72 -10.71 -7.51
C LEU A 275 -3.05 -10.59 -8.28
N GLY A 276 -3.21 -9.57 -9.13
CA GLY A 276 -4.45 -9.25 -9.86
C GLY A 276 -4.89 -10.28 -10.91
N LYS A 277 -4.13 -11.35 -11.11
CA LYS A 277 -4.52 -12.46 -11.98
C LYS A 277 -5.27 -13.50 -11.15
N ASP A 278 -6.40 -13.98 -11.68
CA ASP A 278 -7.21 -14.99 -11.00
C ASP A 278 -6.38 -16.20 -10.57
N ASN A 279 -6.61 -16.64 -9.33
CA ASN A 279 -5.94 -17.78 -8.71
C ASN A 279 -4.42 -17.63 -8.54
N LEU A 280 -3.83 -16.45 -8.78
CA LEU A 280 -2.41 -16.24 -8.57
C LEU A 280 -2.12 -16.10 -7.06
N ALA A 281 -1.21 -16.93 -6.56
CA ALA A 281 -0.67 -16.82 -5.23
C ALA A 281 0.85 -16.72 -5.26
N LEU A 282 1.40 -16.01 -4.28
CA LEU A 282 2.83 -15.87 -4.05
C LEU A 282 3.18 -16.39 -2.67
N GLU A 283 4.34 -17.01 -2.55
CA GLU A 283 4.91 -17.37 -1.25
C GLU A 283 5.13 -16.11 -0.39
N LYS A 284 5.00 -16.26 0.92
CA LYS A 284 5.16 -15.19 1.91
C LYS A 284 6.50 -14.46 1.76
N GLU A 285 7.59 -15.19 1.59
CA GLU A 285 8.92 -14.56 1.47
C GLU A 285 9.07 -13.79 0.14
N THR A 286 8.47 -14.28 -0.96
CA THR A 286 8.38 -13.53 -2.22
C THR A 286 7.61 -12.22 -2.04
N VAL A 287 6.47 -12.26 -1.34
CA VAL A 287 5.68 -11.04 -1.04
C VAL A 287 6.47 -10.07 -0.19
N VAL A 288 7.22 -10.57 0.79
CA VAL A 288 8.07 -9.73 1.65
C VAL A 288 9.18 -9.09 0.82
N SER A 289 9.88 -9.85 -0.02
CA SER A 289 10.91 -9.35 -0.92
C SER A 289 10.37 -8.27 -1.88
N LEU A 290 9.17 -8.48 -2.42
CA LEU A 290 8.46 -7.53 -3.29
C LEU A 290 8.21 -6.18 -2.60
N LEU A 291 7.76 -6.18 -1.34
CA LEU A 291 7.41 -4.97 -0.60
C LEU A 291 8.59 -4.33 0.14
N TYR A 292 9.68 -5.09 0.36
CA TYR A 292 10.86 -4.66 1.10
C TYR A 292 11.47 -3.33 0.64
N PRO A 293 11.69 -3.07 -0.67
CA PRO A 293 12.31 -1.81 -1.10
C PRO A 293 11.40 -0.59 -0.87
N PHE A 294 10.10 -0.80 -0.67
CA PHE A 294 9.07 0.24 -0.54
C PHE A 294 8.59 0.46 0.90
N THR A 295 9.22 -0.22 1.87
CA THR A 295 8.87 -0.15 3.29
C THR A 295 10.07 0.39 4.08
N ASP A 296 9.85 1.11 5.17
CA ASP A 296 10.88 1.54 6.13
C ASP A 296 10.85 0.70 7.40
N ASP A 297 11.97 0.67 8.13
CA ASP A 297 11.99 0.22 9.52
C ASP A 297 11.11 1.16 10.35
N TYR A 298 10.47 0.63 11.39
CA TYR A 298 9.63 1.43 12.26
C TYR A 298 9.76 0.99 13.72
N TYR A 299 10.31 1.88 14.55
CA TYR A 299 10.68 1.60 15.94
C TYR A 299 11.54 0.34 16.06
N TYR A 300 10.96 -0.78 16.50
CA TYR A 300 11.65 -2.03 16.80
C TYR A 300 11.43 -3.11 15.74
N ASP A 301 10.50 -2.91 14.81
CA ASP A 301 10.33 -3.83 13.69
C ASP A 301 11.17 -3.32 12.52
N ASP A 302 12.05 -4.20 12.03
CA ASP A 302 12.67 -4.00 10.72
C ASP A 302 11.61 -4.08 9.60
N ARG A 303 12.00 -3.67 8.39
CA ARG A 303 11.16 -3.73 7.18
C ARG A 303 10.42 -5.06 6.99
N SER A 304 11.11 -6.18 7.20
CA SER A 304 10.51 -7.51 7.04
C SER A 304 9.46 -7.77 8.12
N ALA A 305 9.75 -7.43 9.37
CA ALA A 305 8.81 -7.54 10.48
C ALA A 305 7.59 -6.63 10.30
N VAL A 306 7.76 -5.39 9.80
CA VAL A 306 6.66 -4.50 9.42
C VAL A 306 5.73 -5.19 8.42
N ILE A 307 6.29 -5.78 7.35
CA ILE A 307 5.49 -6.45 6.32
C ILE A 307 4.79 -7.69 6.90
N LYS A 308 5.56 -8.59 7.53
CA LYS A 308 5.09 -9.91 8.01
C LYS A 308 4.10 -9.82 9.16
N LYS A 309 4.27 -8.86 10.07
CA LYS A 309 3.46 -8.76 11.30
C LYS A 309 2.33 -7.74 11.18
N ARG A 310 2.52 -6.65 10.41
CA ARG A 310 1.61 -5.50 10.42
C ARG A 310 0.78 -5.36 9.15
N ILE A 311 1.38 -5.63 7.99
CA ILE A 311 0.71 -5.44 6.71
C ILE A 311 -0.07 -6.69 6.31
N LEU A 312 0.62 -7.84 6.16
CA LEU A 312 -0.01 -9.04 5.61
C LEU A 312 -1.15 -9.59 6.48
N PRO A 313 -0.99 -9.78 7.81
CA PRO A 313 -2.07 -10.33 8.63
C PRO A 313 -3.30 -9.43 8.64
N MET A 314 -3.10 -8.10 8.69
CA MET A 314 -4.22 -7.16 8.68
C MET A 314 -4.97 -7.17 7.35
N LEU A 315 -4.27 -7.27 6.22
CA LEU A 315 -4.92 -7.43 4.91
C LEU A 315 -5.69 -8.76 4.79
N VAL A 316 -5.26 -9.81 5.49
CA VAL A 316 -6.04 -11.05 5.61
C VAL A 316 -7.30 -10.84 6.46
N HIS A 317 -7.20 -10.19 7.62
CA HIS A 317 -8.35 -9.87 8.46
C HIS A 317 -9.39 -8.99 7.75
N LEU A 318 -8.92 -8.06 6.91
CA LEU A 318 -9.75 -7.21 6.06
C LEU A 318 -10.39 -7.96 4.89
N GLY A 319 -10.06 -9.23 4.69
CA GLY A 319 -10.54 -10.03 3.55
C GLY A 319 -9.98 -9.55 2.20
N TYR A 320 -8.91 -8.77 2.22
CA TYR A 320 -8.22 -8.28 1.02
C TYR A 320 -7.30 -9.35 0.43
N LEU A 321 -6.53 -10.00 1.30
CA LEU A 321 -5.72 -11.17 0.98
C LEU A 321 -6.37 -12.45 1.52
N CYS A 322 -6.09 -13.57 0.85
CA CYS A 322 -6.30 -14.91 1.38
C CYS A 322 -4.95 -15.52 1.70
N GLU A 323 -4.80 -16.07 2.90
CA GLU A 323 -3.63 -16.83 3.32
C GLU A 323 -3.92 -18.33 3.21
N LYS A 324 -2.99 -19.10 2.63
CA LYS A 324 -3.04 -20.57 2.65
C LYS A 324 -1.69 -21.14 3.02
N THR A 325 -1.69 -22.17 3.85
CA THR A 325 -0.47 -22.86 4.24
C THR A 325 -0.48 -24.27 3.64
N PHE A 326 0.57 -24.61 2.90
CA PHE A 326 0.81 -25.94 2.36
C PHE A 326 2.12 -26.47 2.95
N GLY A 327 2.03 -27.45 3.86
CA GLY A 327 3.19 -27.91 4.61
C GLY A 327 3.75 -26.80 5.49
N SER A 328 5.00 -26.39 5.25
CA SER A 328 5.68 -25.30 5.96
C SER A 328 5.60 -23.94 5.26
N GLU A 329 5.05 -23.89 4.05
CA GLU A 329 5.05 -22.69 3.22
C GLU A 329 3.69 -21.99 3.28
N THR A 330 3.72 -20.67 3.37
CA THR A 330 2.53 -19.82 3.39
C THR A 330 2.44 -19.01 2.11
N TYR A 331 1.27 -18.99 1.51
CA TYR A 331 0.98 -18.32 0.24
C TYR A 331 -0.13 -17.29 0.43
N TYR A 332 0.01 -16.15 -0.27
CA TYR A 332 -1.00 -15.10 -0.32
C TYR A 332 -1.55 -14.92 -1.73
N SER A 333 -2.87 -14.83 -1.84
CA SER A 333 -3.59 -14.45 -3.07
C SER A 333 -4.53 -13.29 -2.80
N LEU A 334 -5.01 -12.60 -3.85
CA LEU A 334 -6.14 -11.69 -3.67
C LEU A 334 -7.43 -12.48 -3.40
N SER A 335 -8.28 -11.89 -2.56
CA SER A 335 -9.64 -12.36 -2.36
C SER A 335 -10.51 -12.14 -3.60
N SER A 336 -11.45 -13.04 -3.85
CA SER A 336 -12.34 -12.98 -5.03
C SER A 336 -13.17 -11.70 -5.11
N SER A 337 -13.49 -11.07 -3.97
CA SER A 337 -14.20 -9.79 -3.93
C SER A 337 -13.38 -8.63 -4.52
N HIS A 338 -12.06 -8.75 -4.56
CA HIS A 338 -11.15 -7.71 -5.00
C HIS A 338 -10.52 -7.96 -6.38
N LEU A 339 -10.62 -9.19 -6.92
CA LEU A 339 -10.17 -9.53 -8.28
C LEU A 339 -10.92 -8.73 -9.37
N HIS A 340 -12.18 -8.34 -9.12
CA HIS A 340 -13.04 -7.71 -10.14
C HIS A 340 -13.33 -6.23 -9.86
N GLY A 341 -12.76 -5.65 -8.78
CA GLY A 341 -13.16 -4.37 -8.20
C GLY A 341 -12.00 -3.39 -7.99
N ASN A 342 -11.22 -3.10 -9.02
CA ASN A 342 -10.04 -2.21 -8.90
C ASN A 342 -10.39 -0.70 -8.76
N ARG A 343 -11.68 -0.34 -8.63
CA ARG A 343 -12.14 1.06 -8.50
C ARG A 343 -11.96 1.67 -7.11
N PHE A 344 -11.60 0.86 -6.11
CA PHE A 344 -11.49 1.33 -4.72
C PHE A 344 -10.24 2.17 -4.47
N PHE A 345 -9.09 1.80 -5.06
CA PHE A 345 -7.81 2.46 -4.79
C PHE A 345 -7.52 3.64 -5.71
N SER A 346 -8.33 3.86 -6.75
CA SER A 346 -8.22 5.05 -7.60
C SER A 346 -8.63 6.34 -6.91
N SER A 347 -9.29 6.27 -5.75
CA SER A 347 -9.68 7.45 -4.94
C SER A 347 -8.90 7.59 -3.63
N LEU A 348 -7.96 6.68 -3.33
CA LEU A 348 -7.16 6.66 -2.10
C LEU A 348 -5.75 7.26 -2.28
N LEU A 349 -5.33 7.45 -3.52
CA LEU A 349 -4.13 8.16 -3.98
C LEU A 349 -4.61 9.32 -4.86
#